data_AF-A0A7R9DSU5-F1
#
_entry.id   AF-A0A7R9DSU5-F1
#
_cell.length_a   1.000
_cell.length_b   1.000
_cell.length_c   1.000
_cell.angle_alpha   90.00
_cell.angle_beta   90.00
_cell.angle_gamma   90.00
#
_symmetry.space_group_name_H-M   'P 1'
#
loop_
_entity.id
_entity.type
_entity.pdbx_description
1 polymer ?
#
loop_
_entity_poly.entity_id
_entity_poly.type
_entity_poly.pdbx_seq_one_letter_code
_entity_poly.pdbx_strand_id
1 'polypeptide(L)'
;MVEALADGGVKMGLPRDLSYRLAAQTVLGAGQMIRDTRIHPGQLKDDVTSPGGCTIAGLHYLENHGFRAALIGAVEQATKRAEEVASAQTR
;
A
#
# COMPACT_ATOMS: atom_id res chain seq x y z
N MET A 1 5.70 -2.11 -3.31
CA MET A 1 4.92 -2.24 -2.06
C MET A 1 5.14 -3.59 -1.38
N VAL A 2 4.86 -4.72 -2.05
CA VAL A 2 5.07 -6.07 -1.47
C VAL A 2 6.51 -6.31 -1.05
N GLU A 3 7.49 -5.92 -1.86
CA GLU A 3 8.91 -6.04 -1.52
C GLU A 3 9.28 -5.25 -0.26
N ALA A 4 8.88 -3.98 -0.16
CA ALA A 4 9.14 -3.16 1.03
C ALA A 4 8.48 -3.73 2.31
N LEU A 5 7.27 -4.29 2.19
CA LEU A 5 6.61 -5.00 3.29
C LEU A 5 7.39 -6.26 3.69
N ALA A 6 7.89 -7.01 2.71
CA ALA A 6 8.70 -8.20 2.96
C ALA A 6 10.06 -7.84 3.59
N ASP A 7 10.72 -6.77 3.15
CA ASP A 7 11.93 -6.22 3.77
C ASP A 7 11.68 -5.83 5.22
N GLY A 8 10.54 -5.19 5.51
CA GLY A 8 10.09 -4.93 6.87
C GLY A 8 9.97 -6.21 7.70
N GLY A 9 9.35 -7.25 7.14
CA GLY A 9 9.28 -8.57 7.79
C GLY A 9 10.64 -9.18 8.09
N VAL A 10 11.57 -9.14 7.13
CA VAL A 10 12.94 -9.63 7.32
C VAL A 10 13.70 -8.83 8.37
N LYS A 11 13.56 -7.49 8.36
CA LYS A 11 14.13 -6.62 9.40
C LYS A 11 13.64 -6.98 10.80
N MET A 12 12.42 -7.51 10.91
CA MET A 12 11.84 -7.99 12.17
C MET A 12 12.07 -9.49 12.43
N GLY A 13 12.91 -10.16 11.63
CA GLY A 13 13.36 -11.53 11.88
C GLY A 13 12.64 -12.63 11.10
N LEU A 14 11.73 -12.30 10.18
CA LEU A 14 11.07 -13.32 9.35
C LEU A 14 12.00 -13.82 8.23
N PRO A 15 11.95 -15.12 7.87
CA PRO A 15 12.60 -15.63 6.67
C PRO A 15 12.08 -14.94 5.40
N ARG A 16 12.98 -14.62 4.47
CA ARG A 16 12.67 -13.87 3.23
C ARG A 16 11.50 -14.45 2.43
N ASP A 17 11.49 -15.76 2.20
CA ASP A 17 10.41 -16.44 1.47
C ASP A 17 9.05 -16.27 2.16
N LEU A 18 9.01 -16.49 3.48
CA LEU A 18 7.80 -16.33 4.27
C LEU A 18 7.32 -14.88 4.25
N SER A 19 8.24 -13.92 4.40
CA SER A 19 7.93 -12.49 4.34
C SER A 19 7.27 -12.10 3.02
N TYR A 20 7.77 -12.60 1.88
CA TYR A 20 7.13 -12.34 0.59
C TYR A 20 5.73 -12.93 0.51
N ARG A 21 5.54 -14.17 0.94
CA ARG A 21 4.23 -14.83 0.90
C ARG A 21 3.19 -14.09 1.75
N LEU A 22 3.57 -13.70 2.97
CA LEU A 22 2.70 -12.93 3.86
C LEU A 22 2.40 -11.54 3.29
N ALA A 23 3.42 -10.82 2.80
CA ALA A 23 3.24 -9.49 2.23
C ALA A 23 2.32 -9.51 0.99
N ALA A 24 2.49 -10.48 0.09
CA ALA A 24 1.65 -10.64 -1.09
C ALA A 24 0.20 -10.95 -0.71
N GLN A 25 -0.01 -11.89 0.23
CA GLN A 25 -1.35 -12.26 0.68
C GLN A 25 -2.06 -11.11 1.41
N THR A 26 -1.33 -10.32 2.20
CA THR A 26 -1.87 -9.12 2.86
C THR A 26 -2.40 -8.11 1.84
N VAL A 27 -1.63 -7.82 0.79
CA VAL A 27 -2.07 -6.89 -0.26
C VAL A 27 -3.26 -7.44 -1.04
N LEU A 28 -3.23 -8.73 -1.39
CA LEU A 28 -4.35 -9.40 -2.07
C LEU A 28 -5.63 -9.34 -1.24
N GLY A 29 -5.55 -9.73 0.03
CA GLY A 29 -6.68 -9.75 0.96
C GLY A 29 -7.28 -8.37 1.18
N ALA A 30 -6.46 -7.34 1.35
CA ALA A 30 -6.92 -5.96 1.50
C ALA A 30 -7.70 -5.48 0.27
N GLY A 31 -7.17 -5.70 -0.94
CA GLY A 31 -7.87 -5.35 -2.18
C GLY A 31 -9.18 -6.12 -2.35
N GLN A 32 -9.18 -7.40 -2.00
CA GLN A 32 -10.37 -8.25 -2.07
C GLN A 32 -11.45 -7.78 -1.08
N MET A 33 -11.10 -7.43 0.16
CA MET A 33 -12.05 -6.89 1.13
C MET A 33 -12.72 -5.60 0.62
N ILE A 34 -11.95 -4.67 0.05
CA ILE A 34 -12.50 -3.41 -0.49
C ILE A 34 -13.49 -3.70 -1.62
N ARG A 35 -13.10 -4.56 -2.57
CA ARG A 35 -13.92 -4.91 -3.74
C ARG A 35 -15.21 -5.63 -3.34
N ASP A 36 -15.11 -6.59 -2.43
CA ASP A 36 -16.19 -7.53 -2.14
C ASP A 36 -17.18 -6.95 -1.11
N THR A 37 -16.72 -6.16 -0.13
CA THR A 37 -17.58 -5.58 0.91
C THR A 37 -18.25 -4.27 0.51
N ARG A 38 -17.67 -3.50 -0.42
CA ARG A 38 -18.08 -2.13 -0.79
C ARG A 38 -18.14 -1.15 0.38
N ILE A 39 -17.54 -1.50 1.52
CA ILE A 39 -17.39 -0.61 2.67
C ILE A 39 -16.31 0.44 2.33
N HIS A 40 -16.50 1.67 2.79
CA HIS A 40 -15.51 2.72 2.60
C HIS A 40 -14.14 2.27 3.15
N PRO A 41 -13.03 2.38 2.39
CA PRO A 41 -11.72 1.91 2.86
C PRO A 41 -11.25 2.53 4.17
N GLY A 42 -11.67 3.77 4.46
CA GLY A 42 -11.43 4.41 5.74
C GLY A 42 -12.06 3.66 6.93
N GLN A 43 -13.28 3.16 6.76
CA GLN A 43 -13.96 2.34 7.77
C GLN A 43 -13.27 0.99 7.91
N LEU A 44 -12.94 0.30 6.81
CA LEU A 44 -12.21 -0.97 6.87
C LEU A 44 -10.85 -0.84 7.58
N LYS A 45 -10.17 0.30 7.39
CA LYS A 45 -8.95 0.65 8.11
C LYS A 45 -9.23 0.84 9.61
N ASP A 46 -10.32 1.49 9.99
CA ASP A 46 -10.71 1.66 11.40
C ASP A 46 -11.10 0.33 12.05
N ASP A 47 -11.79 -0.56 11.32
CA ASP A 47 -12.22 -1.88 11.80
C ASP A 47 -11.04 -2.79 12.24
N VAL A 48 -9.85 -2.60 11.66
CA VAL A 48 -8.62 -3.34 12.00
C VAL A 48 -7.65 -2.54 12.89
N THR A 49 -8.08 -1.38 13.39
CA THR A 49 -7.25 -0.45 14.15
C THR A 49 -7.79 -0.27 15.57
N SER A 50 -7.19 -0.95 16.54
CA SER A 50 -7.56 -0.81 17.94
C SER A 50 -6.87 0.39 18.63
N PRO A 51 -7.50 1.00 19.66
CA PRO A 51 -6.86 2.05 20.46
C PRO A 51 -5.53 1.59 21.06
N GLY A 52 -4.46 2.35 20.80
CA GLY A 52 -3.10 2.03 21.30
C GLY A 52 -2.45 0.78 20.70
N GLY A 53 -3.05 0.15 19.69
CA GLY A 53 -2.56 -1.08 19.08
C GLY A 53 -1.35 -0.92 18.14
N CYS A 54 -0.79 -2.04 17.69
CA CYS A 54 0.34 -2.04 16.75
C CYS A 54 -0.04 -1.44 15.38
N THR A 55 -1.27 -1.66 14.90
CA THR A 55 -1.75 -1.11 13.61
C THR A 55 -1.72 0.41 13.61
N ILE A 56 -2.23 1.08 14.66
CA ILE A 56 -2.25 2.55 14.69
C ILE A 56 -0.84 3.13 14.79
N ALA A 57 0.08 2.48 15.50
CA ALA A 57 1.48 2.88 15.54
C ALA A 57 2.14 2.80 14.14
N GLY A 58 1.87 1.74 13.39
CA GLY A 58 2.32 1.59 12.01
C GLY A 58 1.70 2.63 11.08
N LEU A 59 0.39 2.88 11.19
CA LEU A 59 -0.30 3.91 10.42
C LEU A 59 0.30 5.30 10.68
N HIS A 60 0.50 5.66 11.95
CA HIS A 60 1.12 6.94 12.31
C HIS A 60 2.53 7.09 11.71
N TYR A 61 3.34 6.03 11.72
CA TYR A 61 4.64 6.05 11.05
C TYR A 61 4.50 6.31 9.54
N LEU A 62 3.56 5.64 8.85
CA LEU A 62 3.32 5.85 7.41
C LEU A 62 2.86 7.28 7.10
N GLU A 63 1.96 7.84 7.90
CA GLU A 63 1.47 9.21 7.71
C GLU A 63 2.60 10.24 7.92
N ASN A 64 3.45 10.05 8.94
CA ASN A 64 4.60 10.94 9.20
C ASN A 64 5.65 10.91 8.08
N HIS A 65 5.66 9.87 7.25
CA HIS A 65 6.56 9.74 6.09
C HIS A 65 5.85 10.05 4.77
N GLY A 66 4.65 10.65 4.81
CA GLY A 66 3.95 11.13 3.62
C GLY A 66 3.50 10.02 2.67
N PHE A 67 3.20 8.82 3.18
CA PHE A 67 2.86 7.65 2.36
C PHE A 67 1.73 7.93 1.36
N ARG A 68 0.65 8.60 1.80
CA ARG A 68 -0.47 8.96 0.91
C ARG A 68 -0.04 9.92 -0.19
N ALA A 69 0.73 10.94 0.17
CA ALA A 69 1.22 11.93 -0.78
C ALA A 69 2.11 11.26 -1.84
N ALA A 70 2.98 10.33 -1.43
CA ALA A 70 3.83 9.57 -2.35
C ALA A 70 3.01 8.73 -3.35
N LEU A 71 1.97 8.03 -2.89
CA LEU A 71 1.11 7.23 -3.77
C LEU A 71 0.31 8.09 -4.76
N ILE A 72 -0.29 9.18 -4.28
CA ILE A 72 -1.04 10.11 -5.13
C ILE A 72 -0.11 10.71 -6.20
N GLY A 73 1.05 11.19 -5.78
CA GLY A 73 2.05 11.75 -6.69
C GLY A 73 2.55 10.73 -7.71
N ALA A 74 2.76 9.47 -7.32
CA ALA A 74 3.19 8.42 -8.24
C ALA A 74 2.17 8.19 -9.37
N VAL A 75 0.87 8.14 -9.04
CA VAL A 75 -0.19 7.99 -10.05
C VAL A 75 -0.27 9.20 -10.95
N GLU A 76 -0.22 10.40 -10.39
CA GLU A 76 -0.26 11.65 -11.15
C GLU A 76 0.89 11.75 -12.16
N GLN A 77 2.12 11.49 -11.71
CA GLN A 77 3.30 11.55 -12.57
C GLN A 77 3.27 10.47 -13.66
N ALA A 78 2.81 9.25 -13.33
CA ALA A 78 2.65 8.20 -14.32
C ALA A 78 1.65 8.59 -15.42
N THR A 79 0.52 9.20 -15.05
CA THR A 79 -0.49 9.68 -16.01
C THR A 79 0.07 10.76 -16.92
N LYS A 80 0.71 11.79 -16.36
CA LYS A 80 1.33 12.88 -17.14
C LYS A 80 2.34 12.32 -18.15
N ARG A 81 3.17 11.38 -17.71
CA ARG A 81 4.16 10.75 -18.59
C ARG A 81 3.49 9.94 -19.71
N ALA A 82 2.39 9.25 -19.42
CA ALA A 82 1.66 8.50 -20.43
C ALA A 82 1.09 9.42 -21.53
N GLU A 83 0.58 10.61 -21.18
CA GLU A 83 0.08 11.60 -22.13
C GLU A 83 1.19 12.16 -23.03
N GLU A 84 2.37 12.45 -22.47
CA GLU A 84 3.55 12.86 -23.24
C GLU A 84 3.97 11.79 -24.27
N VAL A 85 3.98 10.52 -23.85
CA VAL A 85 4.34 9.40 -24.73
C VAL A 85 3.30 9.22 -25.84
N ALA A 86 2.00 9.30 -25.52
CA ALA A 86 0.93 9.16 -26.51
C ALA A 86 0.95 10.29 -27.55
N SER A 87 1.14 11.53 -27.11
CA SER A 87 1.24 12.69 -28.02
C SER A 87 2.49 12.65 -28.90
N ALA A 88 3.60 12.05 -28.43
CA ALA A 88 4.80 11.83 -29.23
C ALA A 88 4.67 10.69 -30.26
N GLN A 89 3.82 9.69 -30.01
CA GLN A 89 3.55 8.57 -30.94
C GLN A 89 2.54 8.90 -32.05
N THR A 90 1.86 10.03 -31.96
CA THR A 90 0.88 10.50 -32.97
C THR A 90 1.53 11.43 -34.02
N ARG A 91 2.87 11.53 -34.02
CA ARG A 91 3.70 12.23 -35.01
C ARG A 91 4.63 11.24 -35.70
#